data_AF-A0A931ICU3-F1
#
_entry.id   AF-A0A931ICU3-F1
#
_cell.length_a   1.000
_cell.length_b   1.000
_cell.length_c   1.000
_cell.angle_alpha   90.00
_cell.angle_beta   90.00
_cell.angle_gamma   90.00
#
_symmetry.space_group_name_H-M   'P 1'
#
loop_
_entity.id
_entity.type
_entity.pdbx_description
1 polymer ?
#
loop_
_entity_poly.entity_id
_entity_poly.type
_entity_poly.pdbx_seq_one_letter_code
_entity_poly.pdbx_strand_id
1 'polypeptide(L)' 'MGSAEFVPGDVVYFPEGPFSGVCGVVRAVDVRKAELRLEFGEGIVHREGGVLRGRWHTMTVGFDEIELG' A
#
# COMPACT_ATOMS: atom_id res chain seq x y z
N MET A 1 8.50 -17.53 -1.09
CA MET A 1 7.51 -17.40 -2.17
C MET A 1 7.98 -16.30 -3.09
N GLY A 2 7.77 -16.49 -4.39
CA GLY A 2 8.51 -15.83 -5.46
C GLY A 2 8.38 -14.32 -5.46
N SER A 3 9.43 -13.66 -5.93
CA SER A 3 9.44 -12.26 -6.37
C SER A 3 8.25 -12.00 -7.28
N ALA A 4 7.12 -11.59 -6.71
CA ALA A 4 6.09 -10.90 -7.46
C ALA A 4 6.79 -9.71 -8.11
N GLU A 5 6.75 -9.63 -9.43
CA GLU A 5 7.24 -8.47 -10.17
C GLU A 5 6.23 -7.34 -9.93
N PHE A 6 6.31 -6.71 -8.75
CA PHE A 6 5.51 -5.55 -8.43
C PHE A 6 5.77 -4.48 -9.48
N VAL A 7 4.70 -3.86 -9.96
CA VAL A 7 4.76 -2.71 -10.86
C VAL A 7 3.99 -1.52 -10.31
N PRO A 8 4.38 -0.27 -10.63
CA PRO A 8 3.58 0.89 -10.26
C PRO A 8 2.14 0.76 -10.75
N GLY A 9 1.19 0.90 -9.84
CA GLY A 9 -0.24 0.71 -10.07
C GLY A 9 -0.80 -0.56 -9.45
N ASP A 10 0.03 -1.54 -9.08
CA ASP A 10 -0.42 -2.75 -8.41
C ASP A 10 -1.06 -2.43 -7.06
N VAL A 11 -2.08 -3.20 -6.71
CA VAL A 11 -2.70 -3.17 -5.39
C VAL A 11 -2.13 -4.30 -4.56
N VAL A 12 -1.68 -3.95 -3.36
CA VAL A 12 -1.07 -4.86 -2.40
C VAL A 12 -1.80 -4.77 -1.09
N TYR A 13 -1.78 -5.85 -0.31
CA TYR A 13 -2.31 -5.86 1.06
C TYR A 13 -1.25 -6.31 2.05
N PHE A 14 -1.39 -5.84 3.29
CA PHE A 14 -0.57 -6.29 4.40
C PHE A 14 -1.22 -7.54 5.02
N PRO A 15 -0.58 -8.72 4.96
CA PRO A 15 -1.17 -9.94 5.54
C PRO A 15 -1.20 -9.86 7.07
N GLU A 16 -0.17 -9.28 7.70
CA GLU A 16 0.01 -9.25 9.14
C GLU A 16 0.53 -7.89 9.63
N GLY A 17 0.52 -7.66 10.95
CA GLY A 17 1.04 -6.44 11.56
C GLY A 17 0.02 -5.29 11.72
N PRO A 18 0.49 -4.08 12.12
CA PRO A 18 -0.39 -2.97 12.51
C PRO A 18 -1.22 -2.39 11.34
N PHE A 19 -0.84 -2.70 10.10
CA PHE A 19 -1.54 -2.30 8.88
C PHE A 19 -2.29 -3.46 8.22
N SER A 20 -2.41 -4.61 8.90
CA SER A 20 -3.14 -5.78 8.36
C SER A 20 -4.56 -5.39 7.95
N GLY A 21 -4.96 -5.82 6.75
CA GLY A 21 -6.25 -5.50 6.15
C GLY A 21 -6.35 -4.15 5.43
N VAL A 22 -5.25 -3.38 5.36
CA VAL A 22 -5.16 -2.17 4.53
C VAL A 22 -4.67 -2.52 3.13
N CYS A 23 -5.32 -1.95 2.11
CA CYS A 23 -4.85 -2.00 0.73
C CYS A 23 -3.98 -0.77 0.41
N GLY A 24 -2.85 -0.98 -0.23
CA GLY A 24 -1.98 0.06 -0.76
C GLY A 24 -1.79 -0.06 -2.26
N VAL A 25 -1.43 1.05 -2.91
CA VAL A 25 -1.08 1.11 -4.33
C VAL A 25 0.43 1.30 -4.45
N VAL A 26 1.09 0.47 -5.25
CA VAL A 26 2.50 0.62 -5.57
C VAL A 26 2.70 1.89 -6.38
N ARG A 27 3.52 2.82 -5.88
CA ARG A 27 3.90 4.05 -6.57
C ARG A 27 5.27 3.95 -7.21
N ALA A 28 6.19 3.22 -6.60
CA ALA A 28 7.52 2.99 -7.15
C ALA A 28 8.11 1.68 -6.61
N VAL A 29 9.04 1.12 -7.39
CA VAL A 29 9.73 -0.14 -7.10
C VAL A 29 11.23 0.11 -7.16
N ASP A 30 11.94 -0.14 -6.06
CA ASP A 30 13.40 -0.11 -6.01
C ASP A 30 13.92 -1.55 -5.89
N VAL A 31 14.17 -2.17 -7.03
CA VAL A 31 14.69 -3.55 -7.11
C VAL A 31 16.11 -3.65 -6.54
N ARG A 32 16.88 -2.56 -6.54
CA ARG A 32 18.25 -2.58 -5.99
C ARG A 32 18.24 -2.68 -4.47
N LYS A 33 17.23 -2.09 -3.84
CA LYS A 33 17.03 -2.13 -2.38
C LYS A 33 16.02 -3.18 -1.91
N ALA A 34 15.33 -3.83 -2.84
CA ALA A 34 14.20 -4.72 -2.57
C ALA A 34 13.07 -4.02 -1.78
N GLU A 35 12.78 -2.76 -2.14
CA GLU A 35 11.81 -1.90 -1.47
C GLU A 35 10.69 -1.44 -2.44
N LEU A 36 9.51 -1.20 -1.90
CA LEU A 36 8.36 -0.62 -2.59
C LEU A 36 7.93 0.65 -1.89
N ARG A 37 7.62 1.67 -2.68
CA ARG A 37 6.92 2.85 -2.18
C ARG A 37 5.43 2.66 -2.42
N LEU A 38 4.66 2.60 -1.35
CA LEU A 38 3.22 2.44 -1.38
C LEU A 38 2.52 3.74 -1.02
N GLU A 39 1.34 3.92 -1.58
CA GLU A 39 0.36 4.90 -1.12
C GLU A 39 -0.91 4.18 -0.68
N PHE A 40 -1.37 4.41 0.54
CA PHE A 40 -2.59 3.82 1.07
C PHE A 40 -3.45 4.86 1.77
N GLY A 41 -4.75 4.64 1.80
CA GLY A 41 -5.71 5.51 2.46
C GLY A 41 -6.23 4.87 3.75
N GLU A 42 -6.45 5.66 4.81
CA GLU A 42 -7.14 5.23 6.04
C GLU A 42 -8.67 5.00 5.82
N GLY A 43 -9.14 4.90 4.56
CA GLY A 43 -10.56 4.85 4.20
C GLY A 43 -11.26 6.21 4.26
N ILE A 44 -12.61 6.21 4.18
CA ILE A 44 -13.42 7.42 4.35
C ILE A 44 -13.43 7.74 5.85
N VAL A 45 -12.53 8.63 6.29
CA VAL A 45 -12.38 8.98 7.70
C VAL A 45 -13.49 9.93 8.17
N HIS A 46 -14.09 10.71 7.27
CA HIS A 46 -15.16 11.64 7.62
C HIS A 46 -16.05 12.00 6.43
N ARG A 47 -17.37 12.05 6.64
CA ARG A 47 -18.36 12.61 5.71
C ARG A 47 -18.93 13.89 6.32
N GLU A 48 -18.27 15.02 6.09
CA GLU A 48 -18.80 16.34 6.42
C GLU A 48 -19.34 17.00 5.15
N GLY A 49 -20.60 17.45 5.18
CA GLY A 49 -21.19 18.21 4.07
C GLY A 49 -21.27 17.49 2.71
N GLY A 50 -21.15 16.16 2.69
CA GLY A 50 -21.22 15.36 1.45
C GLY A 50 -19.88 15.20 0.71
N VAL A 51 -18.77 15.71 1.24
CA VAL A 51 -17.43 15.51 0.67
C VAL A 51 -16.76 14.32 1.35
N LEU A 52 -16.33 13.33 0.56
CA LEU A 52 -15.52 12.21 1.03
C LEU A 52 -14.09 12.70 1.24
N ARG A 53 -13.65 12.86 2.49
CA ARG A 53 -12.24 13.13 2.82
C ARG A 53 -11.58 11.85 3.30
N GLY A 54 -10.66 11.35 2.49
CA GLY A 54 -9.72 10.29 2.88
C GLY A 54 -8.39 10.88 3.30
N ARG A 55 -7.73 10.26 4.28
CA ARG A 55 -6.35 10.57 4.63
C ARG A 55 -5.45 9.58 3.89
N TRP A 56 -4.55 10.10 3.06
CA TRP A 56 -3.60 9.32 2.28
C TRP A 56 -2.22 9.36 2.91
N HIS A 57 -1.55 8.21 2.91
CA HIS A 57 -0.24 8.00 3.51
C HIS A 57 0.69 7.39 2.50
N THR A 58 1.97 7.71 2.63
CA THR A 58 3.03 7.07 1.87
C THR A 58 3.93 6.29 2.82
N MET A 59 4.30 5.08 2.43
CA MET A 59 5.21 4.23 3.20
C MET A 59 6.17 3.50 2.27
N THR A 60 7.37 3.22 2.76
CA THR A 60 8.33 2.33 2.08
C THR A 60 8.31 1.00 2.81
N VAL A 61 8.20 -0.10 2.07
CA VAL A 61 8.11 -1.46 2.61
C VAL A 61 9.06 -2.40 1.89
N GLY A 62 9.49 -3.46 2.58
CA GLY A 62 10.21 -4.57 1.95
C GLY A 62 9.28 -5.44 1.09
N PHE A 63 9.84 -6.15 0.12
CA PHE A 63 9.06 -7.13 -0.69
C PHE A 63 8.46 -8.27 0.14
N ASP A 64 9.03 -8.56 1.31
CA ASP A 64 8.61 -9.61 2.23
C ASP A 64 7.49 -9.19 3.19
N GLU A 65 7.16 -7.91 3.24
CA GLU A 65 6.15 -7.36 4.16
C GLU A 65 4.74 -7.32 3.55
N ILE A 66 4.59 -7.61 2.26
CA ILE A 66 3.32 -7.46 1.52
C ILE A 66 3.05 -8.60 0.54
N GLU A 67 1.77 -8.77 0.18
CA GLU A 67 1.32 -9.73 -0.84
C GLU A 67 0.50 -9.02 -1.94
N LEU A 68 0.53 -9.57 -3.15
CA LEU A 68 -0.32 -9.11 -4.26
C LEU A 68 -1.78 -9.49 -3.98
N GLY A 69 -2.67 -8.50 -4.07
CA GLY A 69 -4.13 -8.66 -3.89
C GLY A 69 -4.87 -9.14 -5.13
#